data_AF-A0A523I0D9-F1
#
_entry.id   AF-A0A523I0D9-F1
#
_cell.length_a   1.000
_cell.length_b   1.000
_cell.length_c   1.000
_cell.angle_alpha   90.00
_cell.angle_beta   90.00
_cell.angle_gamma   90.00
#
_symmetry.space_group_name_H-M   'P 1'
#
loop_
_entity.id
_entity.type
_entity.pdbx_description
1 polymer ?
#
loop_
_entity_poly.entity_id
_entity_poly.type
_entity_poly.pdbx_seq_one_letter_code
_entity_poly.pdbx_strand_id
1 'polypeptide(L)'
;MSKREIKVEVLQCDHKDNDGERCKNEGNREAIKECGICHRDICITHYELTTVTIQQTRDHFTYYFCPLHTDEFMETLVEKFGDTKPVPRAGYGITFN
;
A
#
# COMPACT_ATOMS: atom_id res chain seq x y z
N MET A 1 -34.14 -26.50 2.49
CA MET A 1 -33.35 -25.54 1.70
C MET A 1 -32.37 -24.84 2.63
N SER A 2 -31.05 -25.05 2.45
CA SER A 2 -30.02 -24.40 3.26
C SER A 2 -29.78 -22.99 2.70
N LYS A 3 -30.00 -21.96 3.53
CA LYS A 3 -29.70 -20.57 3.19
C LYS A 3 -28.19 -20.36 3.38
N ARG A 4 -27.44 -20.17 2.30
CA ARG A 4 -26.06 -19.67 2.37
C ARG A 4 -26.14 -18.16 2.58
N GLU A 5 -25.78 -17.70 3.78
CA GLU A 5 -25.55 -16.27 4.02
C GLU A 5 -24.22 -15.86 3.37
N ILE A 6 -24.28 -14.96 2.39
CA ILE A 6 -23.10 -14.32 1.82
C ILE A 6 -22.90 -13.03 2.61
N LYS A 7 -21.92 -13.01 3.51
CA LYS A 7 -21.48 -11.78 4.17
C LYS A 7 -20.63 -11.00 3.17
N VAL A 8 -21.19 -9.95 2.61
CA VAL A 8 -20.44 -8.97 1.82
C VAL A 8 -19.90 -7.93 2.80
N GLU A 9 -18.61 -7.99 3.08
CA GLU A 9 -17.92 -6.96 3.86
C GLU A 9 -17.59 -5.80 2.93
N VAL A 10 -18.24 -4.66 3.13
CA VAL A 10 -17.96 -3.41 2.43
C VAL A 10 -17.00 -2.60 3.29
N LEU A 11 -15.81 -2.34 2.76
CA LEU A 11 -14.77 -1.54 3.39
C LEU A 11 -14.90 -0.09 2.92
N GLN A 12 -14.54 0.85 3.78
CA GLN A 12 -14.53 2.27 3.46
C GLN A 12 -13.13 2.84 3.69
N CYS A 13 -12.70 3.75 2.82
CA CYS A 13 -11.42 4.43 2.97
C CYS A 13 -11.38 5.32 4.25
N ASP A 14 -10.31 5.18 5.02
CA ASP A 14 -10.00 5.89 6.25
C ASP A 14 -9.30 7.24 6.04
N HIS A 15 -8.95 7.60 4.81
CA HIS A 15 -8.38 8.90 4.51
C HIS A 15 -9.35 10.01 4.89
N LYS A 16 -8.84 11.04 5.56
CA LYS A 16 -9.59 12.26 5.88
C LYS A 16 -9.00 13.41 5.09
N ASP A 17 -9.86 14.21 4.48
CA ASP A 17 -9.47 15.43 3.81
C ASP A 17 -9.13 16.54 4.82
N ASN A 18 -8.80 17.73 4.30
CA ASN A 18 -8.43 18.89 5.11
C ASN A 18 -9.57 19.39 6.01
N ASP A 19 -10.82 19.10 5.66
CA ASP A 19 -12.01 19.43 6.45
C ASP A 19 -12.32 18.35 7.51
N GLY A 20 -11.55 17.26 7.51
CA GLY A 20 -11.70 16.13 8.42
C GLY A 20 -12.78 15.13 8.02
N GLU A 21 -13.41 15.30 6.85
CA GLU A 21 -14.38 14.35 6.32
C GLU A 21 -13.67 13.08 5.83
N ARG A 22 -14.25 11.93 6.14
CA ARG A 22 -13.75 10.65 5.63
C ARG A 22 -14.09 10.52 4.16
N CYS A 23 -13.15 9.94 3.41
CA CYS A 23 -13.34 9.58 2.02
C CYS A 23 -14.61 8.72 1.85
N LYS A 24 -15.40 9.03 0.83
CA LYS A 24 -16.67 8.35 0.49
C LYS A 24 -16.45 7.09 -0.37
N ASN A 25 -15.21 6.81 -0.76
CA ASN A 25 -14.90 5.61 -1.54
C ASN A 25 -15.01 4.36 -0.67
N GLU A 26 -15.83 3.42 -1.13
CA GLU A 26 -16.09 2.13 -0.49
C GLU A 26 -15.94 0.98 -1.50
N GLY A 27 -15.72 -0.24 -1.01
CA GLY A 27 -15.61 -1.41 -1.86
C GLY A 27 -15.09 -2.66 -1.15
N ASN A 28 -14.67 -3.64 -1.94
CA ASN A 28 -14.03 -4.86 -1.46
C ASN A 28 -12.51 -4.67 -1.27
N ARG A 29 -11.79 -5.74 -0.91
CA ARG A 29 -10.32 -5.76 -0.79
C ARG A 29 -9.55 -5.54 -2.11
N GLU A 30 -10.24 -5.53 -3.25
CA GLU A 30 -9.64 -5.14 -4.53
C GLU A 30 -9.61 -3.61 -4.67
N ALA A 31 -10.71 -2.95 -4.29
CA ALA A 31 -10.86 -1.49 -4.34
C ALA A 31 -10.21 -0.76 -3.14
N ILE A 32 -10.24 -1.37 -1.96
CA ILE A 32 -9.72 -0.84 -0.70
C ILE A 32 -8.56 -1.71 -0.24
N LYS A 33 -7.37 -1.10 -0.18
CA LYS A 33 -6.13 -1.73 0.24
C LYS A 33 -5.81 -1.33 1.67
N GLU A 34 -5.06 -2.17 2.37
CA GLU A 34 -4.63 -1.89 3.73
C GLU A 34 -3.24 -1.27 3.69
N CYS A 35 -3.03 -0.18 4.44
CA CYS A 35 -1.70 0.40 4.59
C CYS A 35 -0.76 -0.59 5.29
N GLY A 36 0.39 -0.88 4.67
CA GLY A 36 1.37 -1.82 5.21
C GLY A 36 2.03 -1.41 6.54
N ILE A 37 1.82 -0.18 7.02
CA ILE A 37 2.37 0.32 8.29
C ILE A 37 1.25 0.55 9.33
N CYS A 38 0.26 1.39 9.02
CA CYS A 38 -0.77 1.76 10.00
C CYS A 38 -2.07 0.97 9.90
N HIS A 39 -2.16 -0.01 8.99
CA HIS A 39 -3.31 -0.91 8.82
C HIS A 39 -4.64 -0.20 8.50
N ARG A 40 -4.58 1.06 8.08
CA ARG A 40 -5.76 1.81 7.62
C ARG A 40 -6.20 1.36 6.24
N ASP A 41 -7.51 1.35 6.03
CA ASP A 41 -8.12 1.04 4.75
C ASP A 41 -8.02 2.27 3.82
N ILE A 42 -7.40 2.12 2.65
CA ILE A 42 -7.08 3.20 1.71
C ILE A 42 -7.52 2.83 0.30
N CYS A 43 -8.23 3.74 -0.36
CA CYS A 43 -8.66 3.56 -1.76
C CYS A 43 -7.56 3.97 -2.74
N ILE A 44 -7.77 3.66 -4.02
CA ILE A 44 -6.81 3.92 -5.12
C ILE A 44 -6.34 5.37 -5.26
N THR A 45 -7.11 6.34 -4.78
CA THR A 45 -6.71 7.75 -4.82
C THR A 45 -5.88 8.17 -3.60
N HIS A 46 -5.82 7.34 -2.56
CA HIS A 46 -5.18 7.63 -1.28
C HIS A 46 -4.17 6.54 -0.86
N TYR A 47 -3.74 5.70 -1.80
CA TYR A 47 -2.60 4.84 -1.59
C TYR A 47 -1.55 5.07 -2.68
N GLU A 48 -0.30 4.84 -2.32
CA GLU A 48 0.75 4.58 -3.29
C GLU A 48 1.10 3.09 -3.30
N LEU A 49 1.33 2.56 -4.49
CA LEU A 49 1.81 1.19 -4.67
C LEU A 49 3.33 1.22 -4.77
N THR A 50 3.97 0.56 -3.81
CA THR A 50 5.43 0.47 -3.75
C THR A 50 5.83 -0.98 -3.94
N THR A 51 6.48 -1.27 -5.06
CA THR A 51 7.10 -2.57 -5.28
C THR A 51 8.57 -2.49 -4.90
N VAL A 52 9.04 -3.40 -4.06
CA VAL A 52 10.45 -3.54 -3.71
C VAL A 52 10.97 -4.83 -4.31
N THR A 53 12.01 -4.73 -5.14
CA THR A 53 12.66 -5.87 -5.77
C THR A 53 14.01 -6.13 -5.13
N ILE A 54 14.27 -7.37 -4.74
CA ILE A 54 15.60 -7.77 -4.27
C ILE A 54 16.50 -7.97 -5.49
N GLN A 55 17.56 -7.16 -5.61
CA GLN A 55 18.51 -7.32 -6.70
C GLN A 55 19.18 -8.69 -6.60
N GLN A 56 19.38 -9.33 -7.76
CA GLN A 56 19.93 -10.70 -7.90
C GLN A 56 18.96 -11.83 -7.53
N THR A 57 17.73 -11.56 -7.07
CA THR A 57 16.68 -12.57 -6.96
C THR A 57 15.49 -12.26 -7.87
N ARG A 58 14.51 -13.18 -7.92
CA ARG A 58 13.22 -12.95 -8.61
C ARG A 58 12.14 -12.44 -7.66
N ASP A 59 12.52 -12.17 -6.41
CA ASP A 59 11.58 -11.84 -5.35
C ASP A 59 11.25 -10.35 -5.39
N HIS A 60 9.95 -10.08 -5.36
CA HIS A 60 9.39 -8.75 -5.29
C HIS A 60 8.29 -8.72 -4.23
N PHE A 61 8.23 -7.63 -3.48
CA PHE A 61 7.21 -7.39 -2.47
C PHE A 61 6.44 -6.14 -2.87
N THR A 62 5.12 -6.24 -2.94
CA THR A 62 4.25 -5.11 -3.27
C THR A 62 3.50 -4.69 -2.02
N TYR A 63 3.69 -3.43 -1.64
CA TYR A 63 3.03 -2.81 -0.50
C TYR A 63 2.14 -1.67 -0.98
N TYR A 64 1.10 -1.41 -0.19
CA TYR A 64 0.23 -0.25 -0.35
C TYR A 64 0.45 0.64 0.87
N PHE A 65 0.77 1.91 0.67
CA PHE A 65 1.00 2.86 1.76
C PHE A 65 0.06 4.05 1.63
N CYS A 66 -0.39 4.59 2.77
CA CYS A 66 -1.06 5.88 2.76
C CYS A 66 0.00 6.98 2.54
N PRO A 67 -0.38 8.19 2.08
CA PRO A 67 0.57 9.22 1.66
C PRO A 67 1.63 9.53 2.72
N LEU A 68 1.24 9.56 3.99
CA LEU A 68 2.14 9.81 5.12
C LEU A 68 3.22 8.73 5.27
N HIS A 69 2.87 7.45 5.11
CA HIS A 69 3.79 6.34 5.29
C HIS A 69 4.58 5.99 4.03
N THR A 70 4.16 6.48 2.85
CA THR A 70 4.96 6.37 1.63
C THR A 70 6.30 7.06 1.82
N ASP A 71 6.29 8.29 2.35
CA ASP A 71 7.50 9.09 2.58
C ASP A 71 8.40 8.42 3.63
N GLU A 72 7.83 8.00 4.78
CA GLU A 72 8.58 7.31 5.84
C GLU A 72 9.23 6.02 5.34
N PHE A 73 8.53 5.26 4.49
CA PHE A 73 9.07 4.04 3.91
C PHE A 73 10.25 4.32 2.98
N MET A 74 10.12 5.33 2.13
CA MET A 74 11.17 5.76 1.21
C MET A 74 12.42 6.23 1.94
N GLU A 75 12.26 7.04 3.00
CA GLU A 75 13.38 7.45 3.85
C GLU A 75 14.06 6.25 4.51
N THR A 76 13.28 5.31 5.06
CA THR A 76 13.81 4.09 5.68
C THR A 76 14.60 3.23 4.69
N LEU A 77 14.11 3.12 3.45
CA LEU A 77 14.79 2.38 2.39
C LEU A 77 16.14 3.01 2.06
N VAL A 78 16.20 4.35 1.94
CA VAL A 78 17.44 5.07 1.67
C VAL A 78 18.43 4.95 2.82
N GLU A 79 17.95 5.07 4.06
CA GLU A 79 18.80 4.96 5.25
C GLU A 79 19.42 3.56 5.38
N LYS A 80 18.62 2.51 5.17
CA LYS A 80 19.07 1.12 5.38
C LYS A 80 19.88 0.54 4.22
N PHE A 81 19.53 0.89 2.98
CA PHE A 81 20.08 0.24 1.79
C PHE A 81 20.84 1.21 0.86
N GLY A 82 20.91 2.49 1.20
CA GLY A 82 21.59 3.50 0.38
C GLY A 82 20.78 3.90 -0.86
N ASP A 83 21.42 3.98 -2.02
CA ASP A 83 20.83 4.51 -3.26
C ASP A 83 19.82 3.52 -3.88
N THR A 84 18.59 3.52 -3.36
CA THR A 84 17.47 2.69 -3.83
C THR A 84 16.85 3.30 -5.09
N LYS A 85 17.54 3.15 -6.21
CA LYS A 85 17.05 3.72 -7.47
C LYS A 85 15.74 3.07 -7.90
N PRO A 86 14.77 3.85 -8.41
CA PRO A 86 13.61 3.30 -9.07
C PRO A 86 14.08 2.49 -10.28
N VAL A 87 13.76 1.20 -10.26
CA VAL A 87 13.95 0.26 -11.37
C VAL A 87 12.73 0.37 -12.29
N PRO A 88 12.92 0.75 -13.57
CA PRO A 88 11.83 0.82 -14.51
C PRO A 88 11.03 -0.49 -14.55
N ARG A 89 9.70 -0.39 -14.37
CA ARG A 89 8.75 -1.53 -14.35
C ARG A 89 8.88 -2.50 -13.15
N ALA A 90 9.75 -2.22 -12.18
CA ALA A 90 9.95 -3.10 -11.01
C ALA A 90 9.88 -2.36 -9.65
N GLY A 91 9.60 -1.06 -9.64
CA GLY A 91 9.48 -0.26 -8.41
C GLY A 91 10.85 0.17 -7.90
N TYR A 92 11.16 -0.04 -6.62
CA TYR A 92 12.44 0.30 -5.98
C TYR A 92 13.32 -0.94 -5.83
N GLY A 93 14.58 -0.85 -6.27
CA GLY A 93 15.54 -1.95 -6.13
C GLY A 93 16.34 -1.82 -4.84
N ILE A 94 16.43 -2.90 -4.04
CA ILE A 94 17.30 -2.98 -2.87
C ILE A 94 18.33 -4.10 -3.02
N THR A 95 19.51 -3.90 -2.46
CA THR A 95 20.55 -4.94 -2.29
C THR A 95 20.66 -5.30 -0.82
N PHE A 96 20.53 -6.59 -0.50
CA PHE A 96 20.94 -7.11 0.80
C PHE A 96 22.43 -7.48 0.70
N ASN A 97 23.27 -6.85 1.51
CA ASN A 97 24.67 -7.26 1.70
C ASN A 97 24.76 -8.38 2.74
#